data_AF-A0A183KX98-F1
#
_entry.id   AF-A0A183KX98-F1
#
_cell.length_a   1.000
_cell.length_b   1.000
_cell.length_c   1.000
_cell.angle_alpha   90.00
_cell.angle_beta   90.00
_cell.angle_gamma   90.00
#
_symmetry.space_group_name_H-M   'P 1'
#
loop_
_entity.id
_entity.type
_entity.pdbx_description
1 polymer ?
#
loop_
_entity_poly.entity_id
_entity_poly.type
_entity_poly.pdbx_seq_one_letter_code
_entity_poly.pdbx_strand_id
1 'polypeptide(L)'
;MTVSWTDELTEDSELPPVEEKFDSERNIKTVVRYFFNEDGDLIKETKEYQREKRVVASRVADRKKWKKFGASKSDPSGGNLANTYPADIVTMQIVQSRQACPVMPWKPAGD
;
A
#
# COMPACT_ATOMS: atom_id res chain seq x y z
N MET A 1 49.92 -28.51 10.05
CA MET A 1 48.68 -28.43 10.82
C MET A 1 48.01 -27.12 10.44
N THR A 2 47.08 -27.18 9.48
CA THR A 2 46.28 -26.00 9.07
C THR A 2 45.11 -25.95 10.02
N VAL A 3 45.14 -24.99 10.95
CA VAL A 3 44.02 -24.74 11.85
C VAL A 3 42.89 -24.20 10.98
N SER A 4 41.91 -25.06 10.72
CA SER A 4 40.72 -24.68 9.97
C SER A 4 39.92 -23.75 10.86
N TRP A 5 39.64 -22.55 10.36
CA TRP A 5 38.84 -21.53 11.02
C TRP A 5 37.41 -22.00 11.40
N THR A 6 37.05 -23.22 10.97
CA THR A 6 35.76 -23.88 11.21
C THR A 6 35.74 -24.74 12.47
N ASP A 7 36.88 -25.08 13.09
CA ASP A 7 36.93 -26.10 14.15
C ASP A 7 36.75 -25.54 15.58
N GLU A 8 36.79 -24.21 15.76
CA GLU A 8 36.67 -23.55 17.07
C GLU A 8 35.28 -22.92 17.34
N LEU A 9 34.30 -23.11 16.44
CA LEU A 9 32.94 -22.57 16.63
C LEU A 9 31.94 -23.60 17.20
N THR A 10 32.38 -24.84 17.45
CA THR A 10 31.48 -25.97 17.74
C THR A 10 31.06 -26.09 19.20
N GLU A 11 31.59 -25.31 20.14
CA GLU A 11 31.29 -25.54 21.57
C GLU A 11 30.41 -24.52 22.29
N ASP A 12 30.18 -23.30 21.80
CA ASP A 12 29.29 -22.33 22.48
C ASP A 12 28.71 -21.25 21.54
N SER A 13 28.25 -21.62 20.34
CA SER A 13 27.72 -20.65 19.36
C SER A 13 26.27 -20.24 19.68
N GLU A 14 26.13 -19.37 20.67
CA GLU A 14 24.91 -18.61 20.93
C GLU A 14 24.56 -17.81 19.66
N LEU A 15 23.53 -18.22 18.92
CA LEU A 15 23.14 -17.58 17.66
C LEU A 15 22.96 -16.07 17.89
N PRO A 16 23.44 -15.22 16.96
CA PRO A 16 23.24 -13.79 17.10
C PRO A 16 21.74 -13.46 17.19
N PRO A 17 21.36 -12.53 18.09
CA PRO A 17 19.96 -12.16 18.28
C PRO A 17 19.36 -11.60 17.00
N VAL A 18 18.04 -11.77 16.85
CA VAL A 18 17.30 -11.24 15.70
C VAL A 18 17.49 -9.72 15.62
N GLU A 19 18.06 -9.24 14.53
CA GLU A 19 18.19 -7.81 14.27
C GLU A 19 16.95 -7.30 13.54
N GLU A 20 16.30 -6.29 14.11
CA GLU A 20 15.26 -5.52 13.43
C GLU A 20 15.81 -4.14 13.06
N LYS A 21 15.89 -3.86 11.76
CA LYS A 21 16.26 -2.54 11.23
C LYS A 21 15.03 -1.88 10.63
N PHE A 22 14.76 -0.65 11.04
CA PHE A 22 13.68 0.16 10.49
C PHE A 22 14.27 1.33 9.71
N ASP A 23 14.07 1.34 8.40
CA ASP A 23 14.40 2.47 7.55
C ASP A 23 13.17 3.41 7.48
N SER A 24 13.31 4.57 8.12
CA SER A 24 12.25 5.58 8.22
C SER A 24 11.99 6.30 6.89
N GLU A 25 13.00 6.40 6.04
CA GLU A 25 12.89 7.12 4.76
C GLU A 25 12.13 6.26 3.74
N ARG A 26 12.42 4.97 3.72
CA ARG A 26 11.82 4.02 2.76
C ARG A 26 10.58 3.30 3.31
N ASN A 27 10.26 3.47 4.60
CA ASN A 27 9.21 2.71 5.30
C ASN A 27 9.39 1.19 5.15
N ILE A 28 10.64 0.74 5.16
CA ILE A 28 11.00 -0.68 5.04
C ILE A 28 11.45 -1.16 6.42
N LYS A 29 10.81 -2.24 6.90
CA LYS A 29 11.28 -2.99 8.07
C LYS A 29 12.03 -4.21 7.57
N THR A 30 13.33 -4.28 7.86
CA THR A 30 14.17 -5.44 7.57
C THR A 30 14.39 -6.24 8.84
N VAL A 31 14.03 -7.53 8.81
CA VAL A 31 14.24 -8.47 9.92
C VAL A 31 15.28 -9.50 9.47
N VAL A 32 16.40 -9.58 10.19
CA VAL A 32 17.46 -10.55 9.94
C VAL A 32 17.44 -11.57 11.07
N ARG A 33 17.23 -12.84 10.73
CA ARG A 33 17.22 -13.96 11.67
C ARG A 33 18.24 -15.00 11.22
N TYR A 34 18.94 -15.58 12.18
CA TYR A 34 19.80 -16.73 11.98
C TYR A 34 19.16 -17.95 12.64
N PHE A 35 19.17 -19.10 11.97
CA PHE A 35 18.69 -20.36 12.52
C PHE A 35 19.47 -21.54 11.92
N PHE A 36 19.55 -22.64 12.66
CA PHE A 36 20.11 -23.89 12.16
C PHE A 36 19.03 -24.72 11.46
N ASN A 37 19.35 -25.28 10.29
CA ASN A 37 18.46 -26.18 9.57
C ASN A 37 18.51 -27.60 10.17
N GLU A 38 17.63 -28.49 9.70
CA GLU A 38 17.62 -29.91 10.10
C GLU A 38 18.96 -30.63 9.80
N ASP A 39 19.70 -30.14 8.80
CA ASP A 39 21.01 -30.65 8.39
C ASP A 39 22.20 -30.06 9.19
N GLY A 40 21.93 -29.16 10.16
CA GLY A 40 22.96 -28.52 10.99
C GLY A 40 23.61 -27.27 10.37
N ASP A 41 23.21 -26.88 9.16
CA ASP A 41 23.72 -25.68 8.49
C ASP A 41 23.14 -24.39 9.06
N LEU A 42 23.97 -23.34 9.17
CA LEU A 42 23.55 -22.00 9.60
C LEU A 42 22.91 -21.21 8.45
N ILE A 43 21.62 -20.90 8.58
CA ILE A 43 20.86 -20.13 7.58
C ILE A 43 20.61 -18.71 8.08
N LYS A 44 20.83 -17.73 7.19
CA LYS A 44 20.42 -16.33 7.36
C LYS A 44 19.13 -16.06 6.60
N GLU A 45 18.05 -15.76 7.31
CA GLU A 45 16.78 -15.31 6.75
C GLU A 45 16.71 -13.78 6.83
N THR A 46 16.58 -13.12 5.68
CA THR A 46 16.36 -11.67 5.59
C THR A 46 14.97 -11.41 5.03
N LYS A 47 14.08 -10.84 5.85
CA LYS A 47 12.71 -10.48 5.45
C LYS A 47 12.58 -8.97 5.39
N GLU A 48 12.18 -8.46 4.23
CA GLU A 48 11.90 -7.03 4.02
C GLU A 48 10.40 -6.80 3.93
N TYR A 49 9.87 -5.91 4.78
CA TYR A 49 8.46 -5.52 4.80
C TYR A 49 8.34 -4.06 4.41
N GLN A 50 7.73 -3.79 3.26
CA GLN A 50 7.38 -2.43 2.86
C GLN A 50 5.98 -2.07 3.35
N ARG A 51 5.86 -1.00 4.15
CA ARG A 51 4.55 -0.56 4.66
C ARG A 51 3.98 0.57 3.79
N GLU A 52 3.20 0.23 2.76
CA GLU A 52 2.45 1.22 2.00
C GLU A 52 1.19 1.66 2.77
N LYS A 53 1.17 2.90 3.26
CA LYS A 53 -0.02 3.49 3.90
C LYS A 53 -0.75 4.38 2.91
N ARG A 54 -2.02 4.06 2.60
CA ARG A 54 -2.91 4.97 1.86
C ARG A 54 -3.63 5.88 2.83
N VAL A 55 -3.20 7.14 2.88
CA VAL A 55 -3.79 8.15 3.75
C VAL A 55 -5.16 8.55 3.19
N VAL A 56 -6.19 8.45 4.02
CA VAL A 56 -7.55 8.93 3.74
C VAL A 56 -8.05 9.73 4.93
N ALA A 57 -9.05 10.58 4.72
CA ALA A 57 -9.71 11.28 5.81
C ALA A 57 -10.26 10.30 6.85
N SER A 58 -10.19 10.63 8.15
CA SER A 58 -10.59 9.74 9.24
C SER A 58 -12.02 9.18 9.07
N ARG A 59 -13.01 10.03 8.77
CA ARG A 59 -14.39 9.61 8.49
C ARG A 59 -14.51 8.63 7.31
N VAL A 60 -13.62 8.72 6.33
CA VAL A 60 -13.59 7.78 5.19
C VAL A 60 -12.98 6.45 5.63
N ALA A 61 -11.93 6.47 6.46
CA ALA A 61 -11.36 5.25 7.01
C ALA A 61 -12.38 4.45 7.83
N ASP A 62 -13.17 5.13 8.65
CA ASP A 62 -14.18 4.46 9.49
C ASP A 62 -15.29 3.83 8.65
N ARG A 63 -15.79 4.56 7.64
CA ARG A 63 -16.81 4.04 6.70
C ARG A 63 -16.32 2.84 5.89
N LYS A 64 -15.04 2.81 5.50
CA LYS A 64 -14.46 1.65 4.78
C LYS A 64 -14.39 0.39 5.64
N LYS A 65 -14.40 0.51 6.96
CA LYS A 65 -14.35 -0.63 7.91
C LYS A 65 -15.73 -1.18 8.28
N TRP A 66 -16.82 -0.52 7.87
CA TRP A 66 -18.16 -0.96 8.22
C TRP A 66 -18.46 -2.34 7.63
N LYS A 67 -19.11 -3.19 8.45
CA LYS A 67 -19.54 -4.52 8.02
C LYS A 67 -20.66 -4.39 6.99
N LYS A 68 -20.59 -5.23 5.95
CA LYS A 68 -21.68 -5.35 4.98
C LYS A 68 -22.93 -5.92 5.65
N PHE A 69 -24.11 -5.57 5.14
CA PHE A 69 -25.41 -5.96 5.70
C PHE A 69 -26.39 -6.35 4.60
N GLY A 70 -27.55 -6.90 4.98
CA GLY A 70 -28.59 -7.33 4.04
C GLY A 70 -28.10 -8.46 3.13
N ALA A 71 -28.41 -8.36 1.83
CA ALA A 71 -28.03 -9.34 0.81
C ALA A 71 -26.50 -9.47 0.63
N SER A 72 -25.72 -8.45 1.00
CA SER A 72 -24.25 -8.44 0.86
C SER A 72 -23.51 -8.86 2.13
N LYS A 73 -24.20 -9.40 3.14
CA LYS A 73 -23.60 -9.75 4.44
C LYS A 73 -22.47 -10.79 4.32
N SER A 74 -22.56 -11.71 3.37
CA SER A 74 -21.57 -12.76 3.12
C SER A 74 -20.51 -12.39 2.09
N ASP A 75 -20.57 -11.19 1.52
CA ASP A 75 -19.65 -10.82 0.45
C ASP A 75 -18.23 -10.54 1.00
N PRO A 76 -17.17 -10.99 0.32
CA PRO A 76 -15.80 -10.71 0.72
C PRO A 76 -15.48 -9.21 0.64
N SER A 77 -14.42 -8.76 1.32
CA SER A 77 -13.93 -7.39 1.18
C SER A 77 -13.42 -7.16 -0.25
N GLY A 78 -13.98 -6.16 -0.94
CA GLY A 78 -13.69 -5.91 -2.36
C GLY A 78 -14.96 -5.88 -3.21
N GLY A 79 -14.77 -5.67 -4.51
CA GLY A 79 -15.84 -5.77 -5.50
C GLY A 79 -16.31 -7.21 -5.63
N ASN A 80 -17.62 -7.41 -5.70
CA ASN A 80 -18.22 -8.70 -6.02
C ASN A 80 -18.41 -8.77 -7.54
N LEU A 81 -18.06 -9.88 -8.18
CA LEU A 81 -18.26 -10.11 -9.62
C LEU A 81 -19.72 -9.97 -10.05
N ALA A 82 -20.67 -10.21 -9.13
CA ALA A 82 -22.10 -10.00 -9.39
C ALA A 82 -22.50 -8.53 -9.54
N ASN A 83 -21.68 -7.58 -9.10
CA ASN A 83 -22.07 -6.16 -8.98
C ASN A 83 -20.98 -5.17 -9.43
N THR A 84 -19.76 -5.63 -9.73
CA THR A 84 -18.61 -4.78 -10.07
C THR A 84 -18.00 -5.29 -11.37
N TYR A 85 -18.13 -4.48 -12.42
CA TYR A 85 -17.47 -4.70 -13.71
C TYR A 85 -16.26 -3.75 -13.84
N PRO A 86 -15.21 -4.16 -14.57
CA PRO A 86 -14.14 -3.23 -14.92
C PRO A 86 -14.73 -2.02 -15.67
N ALA A 87 -14.15 -0.84 -15.44
CA ALA A 87 -14.69 0.40 -16.01
C ALA A 87 -14.53 0.43 -17.54
N ASP A 88 -15.56 0.89 -18.23
CA ASP A 88 -15.51 1.20 -19.66
C ASP A 88 -14.95 2.62 -19.88
N ILE A 89 -14.15 2.78 -20.94
CA ILE A 89 -13.54 4.06 -21.29
C ILE A 89 -14.57 4.90 -22.06
N VAL A 90 -15.04 5.99 -21.46
CA VAL A 90 -15.94 6.95 -22.12
C VAL A 90 -15.16 8.22 -22.47
N THR A 91 -15.14 8.60 -23.75
CA THR A 91 -14.54 9.85 -24.20
C THR A 91 -15.55 10.99 -24.05
N MET A 92 -15.23 11.98 -23.24
CA MET A 92 -16.06 13.16 -23.04
C MET A 92 -15.39 14.40 -23.64
N GLN A 93 -16.05 15.04 -24.60
CA GLN A 93 -15.62 16.32 -25.14
C GLN A 93 -16.43 17.44 -24.48
N ILE A 94 -15.78 18.27 -23.67
CA ILE A 94 -16.40 19.48 -23.11
C ILE A 94 -16.35 20.56 -24.18
N VAL A 95 -17.50 20.89 -24.77
CA VAL A 95 -17.62 21.99 -25.73
C VAL A 95 -18.04 23.26 -24.99
N GLN A 96 -17.17 24.26 -24.94
CA GLN A 96 -17.56 25.60 -24.49
C GLN A 96 -18.23 26.34 -25.65
N SER A 97 -19.56 26.38 -25.70
CA SER A 97 -20.23 27.43 -26.47
C SER A 97 -20.24 28.71 -25.63
N ARG A 98 -19.16 29.49 -25.68
CA ARG A 98 -19.23 30.89 -25.21
C ARG A 98 -20.03 31.67 -26.25
N GLN A 99 -21.35 31.72 -26.09
CA GLN A 99 -22.10 32.83 -26.66
C GLN A 99 -21.67 34.07 -25.88
N ALA A 100 -20.93 34.98 -26.52
CA ALA A 100 -20.75 36.30 -25.95
C ALA A 100 -22.15 36.91 -25.84
N CYS A 101 -22.63 37.14 -24.61
CA CYS A 101 -23.80 37.99 -24.41
C CYS A 101 -23.47 39.33 -25.08
N PRO A 102 -24.19 39.74 -26.15
CA PRO A 102 -23.93 41.02 -26.77
C PRO A 102 -24.19 42.11 -25.73
N VAL A 103 -23.13 42.83 -25.35
CA VAL A 103 -23.22 43.97 -24.45
C VAL A 103 -23.93 45.06 -25.24
N MET A 104 -25.24 45.19 -25.07
CA MET A 104 -26.00 46.27 -25.69
C MET A 104 -25.54 47.58 -25.02
N PRO A 105 -24.97 48.55 -25.76
CA PRO A 105 -24.60 49.82 -25.16
C PRO A 105 -25.87 50.52 -24.67
N TRP A 106 -25.84 51.00 -23.42
CA TRP A 106 -26.94 51.73 -22.81
C TRP A 106 -27.24 52.98 -23.63
N LYS A 107 -28.45 53.06 -24.20
CA LYS A 107 -28.94 54.25 -24.88
C LYS A 107 -29.79 55.03 -23.88
N PRO A 108 -29.38 56.25 -23.46
CA PRO A 108 -30.24 57.08 -22.63
C PRO A 108 -31.53 57.39 -23.40
N ALA A 109 -32.67 57.26 -22.72
CA ALA A 109 -33.96 57.70 -23.25
C ALA A 109 -33.88 59.24 -23.42
N GLY A 110 -34.15 59.71 -24.63
CA GLY A 110 -34.22 61.14 -24.92
C GLY A 110 -35.45 61.78 -24.28
N ASP A 111 -35.33 63.08 -24.02
CA ASP A 111 -36.35 64.00 -23.50
C ASP A 111 -37.63 64.05 -24.35
#